data_AF-A0A6V3JJX1-F1
#
_entry.id   AF-A0A6V3JJX1-F1
#
_cell.length_a   1.000
_cell.length_b   1.000
_cell.length_c   1.000
_cell.angle_alpha   90.00
_cell.angle_beta   90.00
_cell.angle_gamma   90.00
#
_symmetry.space_group_name_H-M   'P 1'
#
loop_
_entity.id
_entity.type
_entity.pdbx_description
1 polymer ?
#
loop_
_entity_poly.entity_id
_entity_poly.type
_entity_poly.pdbx_seq_one_letter_code
_entity_poly.pdbx_strand_id
1 'polypeptide(L)'
;QRCIYWHFALTRRPQGFKRSPMDPFEQKANKYIAEAEKKLNSWSLFTPKAQKMEDAAELYSQAANSYKTGGDWKKSGDTYLKAGDMYEKSSSHEAANCYVEAGKAYKKVSAKDACDSYTKAIMLYVDKNRHSTAARLSKEIGEMFEKDAKYEEALKAFERAAQFYLASDQPTNSNHQRLKVADLCVMVKEPDYKKAIKIYEQVARESLDTRMLRYSVKGYLFKAGLCSIAQAVHCSDTKGLADTIDKFKDLDPDFDGSLECKFLEDLIPLVDEGDEKKFEKTVSAFNRKKKIDDWTVDILLKVKGHLKKTVATDDLDIS
;
A
#
# COMPACT_ATOMS: atom_id res chain seq x y z
N GLN A 1 59.42 -1.12 -41.95
CA GLN A 1 59.07 -1.86 -40.71
C GLN A 1 57.57 -1.70 -40.40
N ARG A 2 56.71 -1.86 -41.41
CA ARG A 2 55.62 -2.85 -41.43
C ARG A 2 55.91 -4.18 -40.70
N CYS A 3 54.83 -4.74 -40.15
CA CYS A 3 54.60 -6.16 -39.82
C CYS A 3 55.24 -6.78 -38.57
N ILE A 4 54.78 -6.46 -37.34
CA ILE A 4 54.83 -7.43 -36.21
C ILE A 4 53.59 -7.39 -35.27
N TYR A 5 52.77 -6.34 -35.24
CA TYR A 5 51.71 -6.23 -34.20
C TYR A 5 50.35 -6.90 -34.49
N TRP A 6 50.23 -7.76 -35.51
CA TRP A 6 48.94 -8.36 -35.92
C TRP A 6 48.90 -9.90 -35.90
N HIS A 7 49.78 -10.58 -35.16
CA HIS A 7 49.81 -12.06 -35.14
C HIS A 7 49.55 -12.71 -33.77
N PHE A 8 49.10 -11.97 -32.76
CA PHE A 8 48.72 -12.54 -31.46
C PHE A 8 47.24 -12.37 -31.09
N ALA A 9 46.36 -12.20 -32.10
CA ALA A 9 44.93 -11.94 -31.90
C ALA A 9 43.99 -13.13 -32.19
N LEU A 10 44.47 -14.34 -32.53
CA LEU A 10 43.58 -15.41 -33.05
C LEU A 10 43.73 -16.82 -32.47
N THR A 11 44.23 -16.99 -31.24
CA THR A 11 44.28 -18.33 -30.60
C THR A 11 43.80 -18.39 -29.14
N ARG A 12 42.96 -17.44 -28.70
CA ARG A 12 42.14 -17.67 -27.49
C ARG A 12 40.78 -18.21 -27.90
N ARG A 13 40.65 -19.54 -27.84
CA ARG A 13 39.35 -20.23 -27.76
C ARG A 13 38.49 -19.49 -26.71
N PRO A 14 37.17 -19.35 -26.90
CA PRO A 14 36.31 -18.92 -25.81
C PRO A 14 36.47 -19.96 -24.70
N GLN A 15 37.12 -19.58 -23.60
CA GLN A 15 37.07 -20.38 -22.39
C GLN A 15 35.59 -20.46 -22.03
N GLY A 16 35.04 -21.68 -22.13
CA GLY A 16 33.69 -21.97 -21.70
C GLY A 16 33.49 -21.34 -20.33
N PHE A 17 32.43 -20.55 -20.21
CA PHE A 17 31.96 -19.97 -18.97
C PHE A 17 31.80 -21.14 -17.98
N LYS A 18 32.84 -21.40 -17.16
CA LYS A 18 32.76 -22.40 -16.09
C LYS A 18 31.65 -21.90 -15.19
N ARG A 19 30.49 -22.56 -15.21
CA ARG A 19 29.41 -22.30 -14.26
C ARG A 19 30.06 -22.28 -12.88
N SER A 20 29.93 -21.15 -12.19
CA SER A 20 30.33 -21.04 -10.78
C SER A 20 29.81 -22.27 -10.02
N PRO A 21 30.56 -22.83 -9.07
CA PRO A 21 30.08 -23.96 -8.28
C PRO A 21 28.70 -23.62 -7.72
N MET A 22 27.73 -24.50 -7.98
CA MET A 22 26.33 -24.29 -7.60
C MET A 22 26.25 -24.00 -6.10
N ASP A 23 25.52 -22.97 -5.72
CA ASP A 23 25.38 -22.54 -4.33
C ASP A 23 24.92 -23.72 -3.44
N PRO A 24 25.50 -23.96 -2.25
CA PRO A 24 25.11 -25.08 -1.38
C PRO A 24 23.61 -25.12 -1.06
N PHE A 25 22.96 -23.96 -0.97
CA PHE A 25 21.52 -23.89 -0.73
C PHE A 25 20.71 -24.24 -1.97
N GLU A 26 21.14 -23.81 -3.15
CA GLU A 26 20.57 -24.25 -4.43
C GLU A 26 20.72 -25.78 -4.62
N GLN A 27 21.88 -26.36 -4.29
CA GLN A 27 22.06 -27.82 -4.33
C GLN A 27 21.11 -28.53 -3.37
N LYS A 28 20.97 -28.02 -2.14
CA LYS A 28 20.04 -28.57 -1.14
C LYS A 28 18.59 -28.48 -1.62
N ALA A 29 18.19 -27.35 -2.20
CA ALA A 29 16.86 -27.16 -2.76
C ALA A 29 16.57 -28.16 -3.90
N ASN A 30 17.52 -28.33 -4.82
CA ASN A 30 17.38 -29.25 -5.95
C ASN A 30 17.25 -30.72 -5.50
N LYS A 31 17.89 -31.11 -4.39
CA LYS A 31 17.70 -32.44 -3.79
C LYS A 31 16.27 -32.65 -3.31
N TYR A 32 15.71 -31.68 -2.57
CA TYR A 32 14.32 -31.75 -2.13
C TYR A 32 13.33 -31.77 -3.29
N ILE A 33 13.58 -31.00 -4.36
CA ILE A 33 12.74 -31.05 -5.58
C ILE A 33 12.80 -32.43 -6.24
N ALA A 34 13.99 -33.00 -6.40
CA ALA A 34 14.13 -34.34 -6.98
C ALA A 34 13.43 -35.42 -6.13
N GLU A 35 13.49 -35.31 -4.79
CA GLU A 35 12.75 -36.17 -3.88
C GLU A 35 11.22 -35.99 -4.02
N ALA A 36 10.75 -34.74 -4.16
CA ALA A 36 9.34 -34.43 -4.36
C ALA A 36 8.81 -35.03 -5.68
N GLU A 37 9.54 -34.85 -6.78
CA GLU A 37 9.20 -35.40 -8.09
C GLU A 37 9.20 -36.94 -8.08
N LYS A 38 10.18 -37.56 -7.39
CA LYS A 38 10.21 -39.02 -7.21
C LYS A 38 8.99 -39.50 -6.43
N LYS A 39 8.55 -38.79 -5.38
CA LYS A 39 7.34 -39.13 -4.64
C LYS A 39 6.08 -39.04 -5.52
N LEU A 40 5.97 -37.99 -6.34
CA LEU A 40 4.84 -37.82 -7.26
C LEU A 40 4.76 -38.92 -8.32
N ASN A 41 5.91 -39.34 -8.85
CA ASN A 41 6.00 -40.35 -9.90
C ASN A 41 6.07 -41.80 -9.39
N SER A 42 6.13 -42.00 -8.06
CA SER A 42 6.22 -43.34 -7.47
C SER A 42 4.90 -44.10 -7.57
N TRP A 43 4.96 -45.29 -8.19
CA TRP A 43 3.88 -46.26 -8.24
C TRP A 43 3.70 -46.93 -6.86
N SER A 44 3.06 -46.22 -5.93
CA SER A 44 2.57 -46.81 -4.67
C SER A 44 1.10 -47.19 -4.82
N LEU A 45 0.82 -48.49 -4.62
CA LEU A 45 -0.51 -49.11 -4.67
C LEU A 45 -1.35 -48.87 -3.41
N PHE A 46 -0.74 -48.42 -2.31
CA PHE A 46 -1.42 -48.26 -1.01
C PHE A 46 -1.44 -46.82 -0.47
N THR A 47 -0.78 -45.88 -1.14
CA THR A 47 -0.78 -44.47 -0.70
C THR A 47 -1.83 -43.66 -1.46
N PRO A 48 -2.80 -43.03 -0.77
CA PRO A 48 -3.78 -42.14 -1.39
C PRO A 48 -3.11 -41.01 -2.18
N LYS A 49 -3.69 -40.63 -3.32
CA LYS A 49 -3.16 -39.56 -4.18
C LYS A 49 -3.03 -38.22 -3.44
N ALA A 50 -3.97 -37.90 -2.57
CA ALA A 50 -3.93 -36.68 -1.74
C ALA A 50 -2.70 -36.67 -0.82
N GLN A 51 -2.46 -37.77 -0.10
CA GLN A 51 -1.28 -37.91 0.77
C GLN A 51 0.03 -37.76 -0.02
N LYS A 52 0.11 -38.35 -1.23
CA LYS A 52 1.30 -38.18 -2.09
C LYS A 52 1.54 -36.71 -2.49
N MET A 53 0.47 -35.96 -2.73
CA MET A 53 0.56 -34.53 -3.06
C MET A 53 1.02 -33.71 -1.86
N GLU A 54 0.52 -34.00 -0.66
CA GLU A 54 0.94 -33.33 0.58
C GLU A 54 2.41 -33.58 0.91
N ASP A 55 2.84 -34.84 0.87
CA ASP A 55 4.23 -35.23 1.09
C ASP A 55 5.19 -34.51 0.11
N ALA A 56 4.79 -34.39 -1.15
CA ALA A 56 5.59 -33.71 -2.16
C ALA A 56 5.56 -32.19 -1.98
N ALA A 57 4.42 -31.61 -1.60
CA ALA A 57 4.29 -30.19 -1.30
C ALA A 57 5.14 -29.77 -0.09
N GLU A 58 5.30 -30.66 0.91
CA GLU A 58 6.19 -30.42 2.04
C GLU A 58 7.65 -30.32 1.59
N LEU A 59 8.09 -31.28 0.74
CA LEU A 59 9.43 -31.26 0.16
C LEU A 59 9.66 -30.01 -0.70
N TYR A 60 8.68 -29.58 -1.49
CA TYR A 60 8.75 -28.31 -2.20
C TYR A 60 8.86 -27.11 -1.24
N SER A 61 8.15 -27.12 -0.12
CA SER A 61 8.27 -26.05 0.89
C SER A 61 9.67 -26.02 1.55
N GLN A 62 10.28 -27.18 1.78
CA GLN A 62 11.65 -27.30 2.26
C GLN A 62 12.68 -26.82 1.21
N ALA A 63 12.45 -27.12 -0.07
CA ALA A 63 13.23 -26.59 -1.18
C ALA A 63 13.13 -25.06 -1.26
N ALA A 64 11.91 -24.53 -1.18
CA ALA A 64 11.64 -23.09 -1.22
C ALA A 64 12.32 -22.34 -0.07
N ASN A 65 12.32 -22.91 1.14
CA ASN A 65 13.08 -22.41 2.28
C ASN A 65 14.59 -22.40 2.01
N SER A 66 15.14 -23.43 1.37
CA SER A 66 16.56 -23.48 1.02
C SER A 66 16.92 -22.38 0.01
N TYR A 67 16.11 -22.18 -1.05
CA TYR A 67 16.29 -21.03 -1.96
C TYR A 67 16.18 -19.68 -1.25
N LYS A 68 15.25 -19.54 -0.27
CA LYS A 68 15.10 -18.34 0.55
C LYS A 68 16.38 -18.03 1.32
N THR A 69 16.99 -19.03 1.95
CA THR A 69 18.27 -18.89 2.66
C THR A 69 19.43 -18.57 1.72
N GLY A 70 19.44 -19.14 0.51
CA GLY A 70 20.41 -18.82 -0.54
C GLY A 70 20.21 -17.45 -1.21
N GLY A 71 19.14 -16.72 -0.88
CA GLY A 71 18.83 -15.41 -1.47
C GLY A 71 18.23 -15.48 -2.88
N ASP A 72 17.92 -16.67 -3.40
CA ASP A 72 17.21 -16.82 -4.68
C ASP A 72 15.69 -16.68 -4.44
N TRP A 73 15.28 -15.43 -4.23
CA TRP A 73 13.89 -15.07 -3.91
C TRP A 73 12.89 -15.48 -4.99
N LYS A 74 13.32 -15.47 -6.26
CA LYS A 74 12.44 -15.85 -7.38
C LYS A 74 12.16 -17.35 -7.36
N LYS A 75 13.20 -18.19 -7.31
CA LYS A 75 13.00 -19.65 -7.21
C LYS A 75 12.29 -20.04 -5.92
N SER A 76 12.56 -19.34 -4.82
CA SER A 76 11.83 -19.53 -3.56
C SER A 76 10.32 -19.29 -3.75
N GLY A 77 9.94 -18.14 -4.33
CA GLY A 77 8.55 -17.81 -4.62
C GLY A 77 7.88 -18.82 -5.55
N ASP A 78 8.53 -19.17 -6.67
CA ASP A 78 8.01 -20.13 -7.65
C ASP A 78 7.77 -21.51 -7.01
N THR A 79 8.68 -21.92 -6.13
CA THR A 79 8.61 -23.23 -5.46
C THR A 79 7.53 -23.25 -4.38
N TYR A 80 7.36 -22.16 -3.63
CA TYR A 80 6.24 -22.04 -2.68
C TYR A 80 4.88 -21.98 -3.38
N LEU A 81 4.77 -21.33 -4.54
CA LEU A 81 3.54 -21.35 -5.33
C LEU A 81 3.17 -22.78 -5.73
N LYS A 82 4.14 -23.55 -6.24
CA LYS A 82 3.93 -24.97 -6.57
C LYS A 82 3.48 -25.78 -5.35
N ALA A 83 4.11 -25.59 -4.19
CA ALA A 83 3.69 -26.24 -2.96
C ALA A 83 2.25 -25.85 -2.56
N GLY A 84 1.91 -24.56 -2.65
CA GLY A 84 0.57 -24.06 -2.34
C GLY A 84 -0.52 -24.64 -3.26
N ASP A 85 -0.27 -24.67 -4.57
CA ASP A 85 -1.21 -25.21 -5.57
C ASP A 85 -1.46 -26.72 -5.32
N MET A 86 -0.47 -27.44 -4.78
CA MET A 86 -0.60 -28.86 -4.41
C MET A 86 -1.40 -29.06 -3.12
N TYR A 87 -1.20 -28.20 -2.12
CA TYR A 87 -1.95 -28.23 -0.86
C TYR A 87 -3.41 -27.77 -1.02
N GLU A 88 -3.76 -26.99 -2.04
CA GLU A 88 -5.07 -26.34 -2.16
C GLU A 88 -6.26 -27.34 -2.11
N LYS A 89 -6.06 -28.56 -2.63
CA LYS A 89 -7.08 -29.61 -2.66
C LYS A 89 -7.14 -30.47 -1.39
N SER A 90 -6.11 -30.43 -0.57
CA SER A 90 -5.95 -31.35 0.56
C SER A 90 -5.96 -30.61 1.89
N SER A 91 -5.22 -29.51 1.99
CA SER A 91 -5.22 -28.62 3.13
C SER A 91 -5.10 -27.14 2.79
N SER A 92 -6.22 -26.44 2.92
CA SER A 92 -6.35 -24.99 2.69
C SER A 92 -5.47 -24.14 3.60
N HIS A 93 -5.18 -24.59 4.83
CA HIS A 93 -4.35 -23.83 5.76
C HIS A 93 -2.87 -23.78 5.30
N GLU A 94 -2.32 -24.94 4.95
CA GLU A 94 -0.96 -25.11 4.44
C GLU A 94 -0.80 -24.41 3.09
N ALA A 95 -1.82 -24.51 2.22
CA ALA A 95 -1.86 -23.77 0.95
C ALA A 95 -1.75 -22.26 1.19
N ALA A 96 -2.57 -21.71 2.09
CA ALA A 96 -2.54 -20.27 2.41
C ALA A 96 -1.17 -19.85 2.97
N ASN A 97 -0.57 -20.66 3.85
CA ASN A 97 0.77 -20.38 4.39
C ASN A 97 1.84 -20.38 3.29
N CYS A 98 1.79 -21.33 2.36
CA CYS A 98 2.70 -21.37 1.21
C CYS A 98 2.56 -20.12 0.34
N TYR A 99 1.33 -19.70 0.03
CA TYR A 99 1.09 -18.48 -0.74
C TYR A 99 1.56 -17.21 -0.01
N VAL A 100 1.45 -17.14 1.32
CA VAL A 100 2.02 -16.04 2.12
C VAL A 100 3.55 -16.02 2.03
N GLU A 101 4.21 -17.17 2.16
CA GLU A 101 5.67 -17.26 2.04
C GLU A 101 6.15 -16.96 0.61
N ALA A 102 5.41 -17.39 -0.41
CA ALA A 102 5.65 -17.01 -1.80
C ALA A 102 5.57 -15.50 -1.98
N GLY A 103 4.51 -14.86 -1.46
CA GLY A 103 4.35 -13.41 -1.51
C GLY A 103 5.50 -12.68 -0.83
N LYS A 104 5.96 -13.14 0.34
CA LYS A 104 7.11 -12.57 1.04
C LYS A 104 8.41 -12.67 0.23
N ALA A 105 8.63 -13.78 -0.46
CA ALA A 105 9.79 -13.94 -1.35
C ALA A 105 9.67 -13.00 -2.56
N TYR A 106 8.51 -12.95 -3.22
CA TYR A 106 8.29 -12.08 -4.38
C TYR A 106 8.34 -10.59 -4.05
N LYS A 107 8.06 -10.15 -2.81
CA LYS A 107 8.26 -8.74 -2.40
C LYS A 107 9.67 -8.22 -2.71
N LYS A 108 10.67 -9.09 -2.82
CA LYS A 108 12.07 -8.75 -3.16
C LYS A 108 12.36 -8.75 -4.66
N VAL A 109 11.45 -9.26 -5.49
CA VAL A 109 11.66 -9.50 -6.92
C VAL A 109 10.65 -8.76 -7.78
N SER A 110 9.36 -8.90 -7.46
CA SER A 110 8.23 -8.46 -8.28
C SER A 110 7.04 -8.14 -7.39
N ALA A 111 6.63 -6.87 -7.36
CA ALA A 111 5.47 -6.44 -6.59
C ALA A 111 4.17 -7.10 -7.10
N LYS A 112 4.07 -7.34 -8.41
CA LYS A 112 2.92 -7.99 -9.03
C LYS A 112 2.76 -9.43 -8.53
N ASP A 113 3.80 -10.25 -8.63
CA ASP A 113 3.75 -11.67 -8.27
C ASP A 113 3.50 -11.83 -6.74
N ALA A 114 4.00 -10.89 -5.95
CA ALA A 114 3.69 -10.83 -4.52
C ALA A 114 2.21 -10.54 -4.26
N CYS A 115 1.62 -9.56 -4.96
CA CYS A 115 0.20 -9.24 -4.83
C CYS A 115 -0.69 -10.41 -5.25
N ASP A 116 -0.35 -11.09 -6.35
CA ASP A 116 -1.09 -12.25 -6.83
C ASP A 116 -1.04 -13.40 -5.81
N SER A 117 0.15 -13.66 -5.25
CA SER A 117 0.34 -14.67 -4.20
C SER A 117 -0.44 -14.33 -2.93
N TYR A 118 -0.39 -13.09 -2.46
CA TYR A 118 -1.18 -12.66 -1.30
C TYR A 118 -2.67 -12.69 -1.55
N THR A 119 -3.12 -12.41 -2.78
CA THR A 119 -4.54 -12.48 -3.15
C THR A 119 -5.06 -13.92 -3.05
N LYS A 120 -4.30 -14.91 -3.53
CA LYS A 120 -4.62 -16.34 -3.33
C LYS A 120 -4.73 -16.69 -1.84
N ALA A 121 -3.77 -16.24 -1.02
CA ALA A 121 -3.81 -16.49 0.43
C ALA A 121 -5.02 -15.82 1.12
N ILE A 122 -5.36 -14.59 0.72
CA ILE A 122 -6.52 -13.85 1.25
C ILE A 122 -7.81 -14.62 0.98
N MET A 123 -8.03 -15.11 -0.24
CA MET A 123 -9.22 -15.89 -0.59
C MET A 123 -9.39 -17.09 0.34
N LEU A 124 -8.33 -17.88 0.52
CA LEU A 124 -8.35 -19.04 1.42
C LEU A 124 -8.61 -18.65 2.89
N TYR A 125 -8.04 -17.56 3.38
CA TYR A 125 -8.30 -17.11 4.76
C TYR A 125 -9.72 -16.59 4.95
N VAL A 126 -10.29 -15.91 3.94
CA VAL A 126 -11.68 -15.44 3.98
C VAL A 126 -12.64 -16.61 4.00
N ASP A 127 -12.43 -17.63 3.15
CA ASP A 127 -13.25 -18.85 3.11
C ASP A 127 -13.23 -19.63 4.44
N LYS A 128 -12.18 -19.45 5.24
CA LYS A 128 -12.03 -20.05 6.58
C LYS A 128 -12.43 -19.09 7.72
N ASN A 129 -13.09 -17.98 7.43
CA ASN A 129 -13.49 -16.94 8.39
C ASN A 129 -12.31 -16.35 9.19
N ARG A 130 -11.08 -16.39 8.65
CA ARG A 130 -9.87 -15.82 9.26
C ARG A 130 -9.63 -14.39 8.78
N HIS A 131 -10.64 -13.54 8.96
CA HIS A 131 -10.66 -12.17 8.44
C HIS A 131 -9.48 -11.31 8.95
N SER A 132 -9.00 -11.51 10.19
CA SER A 132 -7.88 -10.75 10.75
C SER A 132 -6.57 -10.97 9.96
N THR A 133 -6.33 -12.21 9.51
CA THR A 133 -5.14 -12.53 8.70
C THR A 133 -5.28 -11.98 7.28
N ALA A 134 -6.48 -12.09 6.69
CA ALA A 134 -6.80 -11.50 5.40
C ALA A 134 -6.64 -9.96 5.39
N ALA A 135 -7.03 -9.29 6.48
CA ALA A 135 -6.87 -7.85 6.67
C ALA A 135 -5.40 -7.45 6.64
N ARG A 136 -4.54 -8.16 7.38
CA ARG A 136 -3.09 -7.90 7.40
C ARG A 136 -2.46 -8.06 6.02
N LEU A 137 -2.84 -9.10 5.27
CA LEU A 137 -2.33 -9.29 3.91
C LEU A 137 -2.86 -8.22 2.94
N SER A 138 -4.11 -7.80 3.07
CA SER A 138 -4.69 -6.73 2.24
C SER A 138 -3.98 -5.39 2.50
N LYS A 139 -3.65 -5.12 3.76
CA LYS A 139 -2.83 -3.98 4.16
C LYS A 139 -1.44 -4.02 3.50
N GLU A 140 -0.76 -5.17 3.53
CA GLU A 140 0.56 -5.34 2.89
C GLU A 140 0.51 -5.07 1.38
N ILE A 141 -0.53 -5.52 0.70
CA ILE A 141 -0.77 -5.20 -0.73
C ILE A 141 -0.92 -3.69 -0.91
N GLY A 142 -1.70 -3.03 -0.05
CA GLY A 142 -1.90 -1.57 -0.07
C GLY A 142 -0.60 -0.79 0.09
N GLU A 143 0.24 -1.16 1.07
CA GLU A 143 1.54 -0.53 1.31
C GLU A 143 2.51 -0.72 0.13
N MET A 144 2.43 -1.86 -0.55
CA MET A 144 3.23 -2.12 -1.76
C MET A 144 2.82 -1.20 -2.91
N PHE A 145 1.52 -1.09 -3.18
CA PHE A 145 1.03 -0.20 -4.23
C PHE A 145 1.26 1.28 -3.90
N GLU A 146 1.14 1.67 -2.64
CA GLU A 146 1.44 3.02 -2.20
C GLU A 146 2.92 3.38 -2.45
N LYS A 147 3.85 2.46 -2.13
CA LYS A 147 5.28 2.66 -2.38
C LYS A 147 5.59 2.82 -3.87
N ASP A 148 4.86 2.11 -4.72
CA ASP A 148 4.98 2.20 -6.19
C ASP A 148 4.16 3.38 -6.77
N ALA A 149 3.60 4.27 -5.94
CA ALA A 149 2.74 5.39 -6.30
C ALA A 149 1.50 5.00 -7.15
N LYS A 150 1.01 3.77 -6.98
CA LYS A 150 -0.23 3.25 -7.58
C LYS A 150 -1.39 3.44 -6.61
N TYR A 151 -1.80 4.69 -6.44
CA TYR A 151 -2.72 5.09 -5.37
C TYR A 151 -4.12 4.49 -5.53
N GLU A 152 -4.60 4.29 -6.75
CA GLU A 152 -5.92 3.72 -7.04
C GLU A 152 -6.03 2.25 -6.60
N GLU A 153 -4.99 1.46 -6.85
CA GLU A 153 -4.90 0.07 -6.39
C GLU A 153 -4.67 -0.01 -4.89
N ALA A 154 -3.82 0.88 -4.34
CA ALA A 154 -3.60 0.99 -2.90
C ALA A 154 -4.91 1.28 -2.16
N LEU A 155 -5.70 2.24 -2.65
CA LEU A 155 -7.00 2.62 -2.09
C LEU A 155 -7.92 1.39 -1.98
N LYS A 156 -8.09 0.63 -3.06
CA LYS A 156 -8.92 -0.58 -3.05
C LYS A 156 -8.43 -1.63 -2.04
N ALA A 157 -7.11 -1.76 -1.89
CA ALA A 157 -6.52 -2.72 -0.96
C ALA A 157 -6.74 -2.31 0.51
N PHE A 158 -6.53 -1.04 0.84
CA PHE A 158 -6.79 -0.51 2.19
C PHE A 158 -8.28 -0.52 2.56
N GLU A 159 -9.19 -0.30 1.60
CA GLU A 159 -10.64 -0.46 1.82
C GLU A 159 -11.01 -1.89 2.20
N ARG A 160 -10.50 -2.89 1.46
CA ARG A 160 -10.69 -4.30 1.81
C ARG A 160 -10.09 -4.63 3.18
N ALA A 161 -8.91 -4.10 3.48
CA ALA A 161 -8.27 -4.29 4.78
C ALA A 161 -9.16 -3.74 5.92
N ALA A 162 -9.72 -2.53 5.76
CA ALA A 162 -10.66 -1.94 6.72
C ALA A 162 -11.90 -2.82 6.93
N GLN A 163 -12.50 -3.30 5.84
CA GLN A 163 -13.67 -4.19 5.89
C GLN A 163 -13.36 -5.50 6.63
N PHE A 164 -12.22 -6.13 6.36
CA PHE A 164 -11.83 -7.35 7.05
C PHE A 164 -11.51 -7.13 8.53
N TYR A 165 -10.88 -6.01 8.91
CA TYR A 165 -10.68 -5.68 10.32
C TYR A 165 -12.01 -5.46 11.04
N LEU A 166 -12.97 -4.78 10.40
CA LEU A 166 -14.31 -4.59 10.95
C LEU A 166 -15.03 -5.94 11.12
N ALA A 167 -14.98 -6.82 10.11
CA ALA A 167 -15.53 -8.17 10.18
C ALA A 167 -14.85 -9.06 11.25
N SER A 168 -13.65 -8.68 11.71
CA SER A 168 -12.89 -9.36 12.77
C SER A 168 -13.06 -8.72 14.14
N ASP A 169 -14.05 -7.83 14.32
CA ASP A 169 -14.27 -7.08 15.56
C ASP A 169 -13.04 -6.27 16.03
N GLN A 170 -12.30 -5.69 15.08
CA GLN A 170 -11.12 -4.85 15.32
C GLN A 170 -11.34 -3.43 14.77
N PRO A 171 -12.23 -2.62 15.40
CA PRO A 171 -12.60 -1.29 14.90
C PRO A 171 -11.42 -0.31 14.88
N THR A 172 -10.51 -0.37 15.86
CA THR A 172 -9.32 0.49 15.88
C THR A 172 -8.42 0.25 14.66
N ASN A 173 -8.16 -1.01 14.32
CA ASN A 173 -7.37 -1.37 13.14
C ASN A 173 -8.08 -0.98 11.84
N SER A 174 -9.41 -1.15 11.79
CA SER A 174 -10.24 -0.67 10.68
C SER A 174 -10.10 0.84 10.51
N ASN A 175 -10.19 1.61 11.59
CA ASN A 175 -10.06 3.07 11.56
C ASN A 175 -8.69 3.54 11.07
N HIS A 176 -7.61 2.86 11.46
CA HIS A 176 -6.29 3.14 10.89
C HIS A 176 -6.25 2.94 9.36
N GLN A 177 -6.89 1.89 8.84
CA GLN A 177 -6.96 1.67 7.39
C GLN A 177 -7.89 2.67 6.70
N ARG A 178 -9.01 3.04 7.33
CA ARG A 178 -9.93 4.06 6.81
C ARG A 178 -9.25 5.43 6.69
N LEU A 179 -8.48 5.84 7.69
CA LEU A 179 -7.69 7.07 7.63
C LEU A 179 -6.70 7.05 6.46
N LYS A 180 -6.07 5.90 6.21
CA LYS A 180 -5.20 5.70 5.05
C LYS A 180 -5.97 5.79 3.72
N VAL A 181 -7.18 5.23 3.66
CA VAL A 181 -8.08 5.40 2.49
C VAL A 181 -8.39 6.88 2.27
N ALA A 182 -8.70 7.65 3.33
CA ALA A 182 -8.96 9.08 3.23
C ALA A 182 -7.73 9.86 2.72
N ASP A 183 -6.54 9.54 3.25
CA ASP A 183 -5.28 10.14 2.81
C ASP A 183 -5.05 9.89 1.31
N LEU A 184 -5.38 8.69 0.81
CA LEU A 184 -5.20 8.30 -0.59
C LEU A 184 -6.29 8.82 -1.55
N CYS A 185 -7.54 8.99 -1.07
CA CYS A 185 -8.66 9.51 -1.88
C CYS A 185 -8.35 10.87 -2.49
N VAL A 186 -7.49 11.66 -1.85
CA VAL A 186 -7.07 12.97 -2.33
C VAL A 186 -5.77 12.94 -3.13
N MET A 187 -5.05 11.82 -3.16
CA MET A 187 -3.77 11.66 -3.86
C MET A 187 -3.91 11.04 -5.26
N VAL A 188 -4.96 10.27 -5.50
CA VAL A 188 -5.31 9.73 -6.83
C VAL A 188 -5.51 10.82 -7.88
N LYS A 189 -5.47 10.44 -9.16
CA LYS A 189 -5.57 11.38 -10.29
C LYS A 189 -6.86 12.20 -10.28
N GLU A 190 -7.98 11.55 -9.96
CA GLU A 190 -9.29 12.19 -9.78
C GLU A 190 -9.66 12.15 -8.30
N PRO A 191 -9.42 13.23 -7.55
CA PRO A 191 -9.55 13.23 -6.10
C PRO A 191 -11.01 13.19 -5.65
N ASP A 192 -11.34 12.25 -4.77
CA ASP A 192 -12.64 12.18 -4.11
C ASP A 192 -12.57 12.81 -2.71
N TYR A 193 -12.61 14.14 -2.70
CA TYR A 193 -12.59 14.91 -1.45
C TYR A 193 -13.82 14.61 -0.57
N LYS A 194 -15.00 14.36 -1.16
CA LYS A 194 -16.24 14.09 -0.40
C LYS A 194 -16.08 12.85 0.46
N LYS A 195 -15.54 11.80 -0.14
CA LYS A 195 -15.27 10.54 0.55
C LYS A 195 -14.21 10.70 1.64
N ALA A 196 -13.13 11.42 1.36
CA ALA A 196 -12.08 11.70 2.36
C ALA A 196 -12.66 12.43 3.59
N ILE A 197 -13.40 13.53 3.38
CA ILE A 197 -14.04 14.32 4.45
C ILE A 197 -14.97 13.41 5.28
N LYS A 198 -15.85 12.65 4.63
CA LYS A 198 -16.79 11.75 5.30
C LYS A 198 -16.06 10.73 6.19
N ILE A 199 -14.95 10.16 5.71
CA ILE A 199 -14.18 9.19 6.48
C ILE A 199 -13.51 9.85 7.69
N TYR A 200 -12.84 10.99 7.53
CA TYR A 200 -12.21 11.69 8.65
C TYR A 200 -13.23 12.09 9.72
N GLU A 201 -14.38 12.64 9.32
CA GLU A 201 -15.44 12.99 10.27
C GLU A 201 -15.96 11.77 11.02
N GLN A 202 -16.21 10.66 10.31
CA GLN A 202 -16.75 9.47 10.95
C GLN A 202 -15.73 8.87 11.94
N VAL A 203 -14.45 8.79 11.56
CA VAL A 203 -13.39 8.33 12.47
C VAL A 203 -13.17 9.30 13.62
N ALA A 204 -13.31 10.61 13.41
CA ALA A 204 -13.27 11.62 14.46
C ALA A 204 -14.39 11.41 15.49
N ARG A 205 -15.64 11.25 15.04
CA ARG A 205 -16.81 10.95 15.89
C ARG A 205 -16.57 9.68 16.72
N GLU A 206 -16.17 8.59 16.07
CA GLU A 206 -15.89 7.31 16.75
C GLU A 206 -14.71 7.41 17.74
N SER A 207 -13.76 8.32 17.51
CA SER A 207 -12.58 8.51 18.37
C SER A 207 -12.85 9.39 19.59
N LEU A 208 -13.90 10.23 19.57
CA LEU A 208 -14.27 11.10 20.68
C LEU A 208 -14.76 10.31 21.91
N ASP A 209 -15.40 9.18 21.67
CA ASP A 209 -15.90 8.29 22.73
C ASP A 209 -14.75 7.57 23.48
N THR A 210 -13.55 7.55 22.89
CA THR A 210 -12.38 6.86 23.45
C THR A 210 -11.36 7.85 23.99
N ARG A 211 -11.20 7.91 25.33
CA ARG A 211 -10.27 8.83 26.01
C ARG A 211 -8.84 8.80 25.46
N MET A 212 -8.34 7.65 25.03
CA MET A 212 -7.00 7.52 24.44
C MET A 212 -6.89 8.12 23.03
N LEU A 213 -7.94 8.04 22.20
CA LEU A 213 -7.93 8.48 20.80
C LEU A 213 -8.32 9.95 20.63
N ARG A 214 -8.91 10.56 21.67
CA ARG A 214 -9.36 11.97 21.67
C ARG A 214 -8.29 12.95 21.20
N TYR A 215 -7.03 12.75 21.60
CA TYR A 215 -5.92 13.63 21.20
C TYR A 215 -5.67 13.66 19.68
N SER A 216 -6.08 12.62 18.96
CA SER A 216 -5.88 12.51 17.51
C SER A 216 -7.02 13.17 16.70
N VAL A 217 -8.16 13.47 17.33
CA VAL A 217 -9.36 14.02 16.68
C VAL A 217 -9.07 15.34 15.98
N LYS A 218 -8.34 16.25 16.64
CA LYS A 218 -7.89 17.53 16.05
C LYS A 218 -7.13 17.33 14.74
N GLY A 219 -6.31 16.29 14.65
CA GLY A 219 -5.58 15.95 13.43
C GLY A 219 -6.51 15.49 12.31
N TYR A 220 -7.54 14.70 12.62
CA TYR A 220 -8.53 14.25 11.65
C TYR A 220 -9.40 15.40 11.14
N LEU A 221 -9.86 16.28 12.04
CA LEU A 221 -10.62 17.48 11.69
C LEU A 221 -9.80 18.47 10.86
N PHE A 222 -8.51 18.63 11.19
CA PHE A 222 -7.61 19.44 10.38
C PHE A 222 -7.50 18.91 8.94
N LYS A 223 -7.27 17.60 8.77
CA LYS A 223 -7.23 16.96 7.45
C LYS A 223 -8.56 17.08 6.71
N ALA A 224 -9.69 16.89 7.41
CA ALA A 224 -11.02 17.08 6.84
C ALA A 224 -11.22 18.52 6.33
N GLY A 225 -10.84 19.53 7.13
CA GLY A 225 -10.93 20.94 6.75
C GLY A 225 -10.08 21.29 5.52
N LEU A 226 -8.84 20.77 5.45
CA LEU A 226 -8.02 20.92 4.25
C LEU A 226 -8.65 20.27 3.01
N CYS A 227 -9.28 19.10 3.17
CA CYS A 227 -10.02 18.46 2.09
C CYS A 227 -11.25 19.27 1.66
N SER A 228 -11.97 19.89 2.60
CA SER A 228 -13.10 20.77 2.30
C SER A 228 -12.67 22.01 1.52
N ILE A 229 -11.57 22.65 1.93
CA ILE A 229 -10.98 23.78 1.19
C ILE A 229 -10.56 23.35 -0.21
N ALA A 230 -9.84 22.23 -0.34
CA ALA A 230 -9.41 21.71 -1.64
C ALA A 230 -10.59 21.36 -2.56
N GLN A 231 -11.67 20.80 -2.02
CA GLN A 231 -12.92 20.57 -2.73
C GLN A 231 -13.55 21.87 -3.23
N ALA A 232 -13.64 22.88 -2.35
CA ALA A 232 -14.24 24.16 -2.68
C ALA A 232 -13.51 24.84 -3.85
N VAL A 233 -12.17 24.83 -3.82
CA VAL A 233 -11.38 25.41 -4.93
C VAL A 233 -11.50 24.57 -6.20
N HIS A 234 -11.56 23.24 -6.08
CA HIS A 234 -11.73 22.35 -7.23
C HIS A 234 -13.10 22.52 -7.92
N CYS A 235 -14.16 22.80 -7.16
CA CYS A 235 -15.50 23.01 -7.67
C CYS A 235 -15.84 24.49 -7.93
N SER A 236 -14.90 25.41 -7.67
CA SER A 236 -15.13 26.87 -7.70
C SER A 236 -16.34 27.30 -6.86
N ASP A 237 -16.56 26.64 -5.72
CA ASP A 237 -17.65 26.92 -4.78
C ASP A 237 -17.12 26.97 -3.34
N THR A 238 -16.90 28.18 -2.85
CA THR A 238 -16.41 28.47 -1.49
C THR A 238 -17.52 28.55 -0.46
N LYS A 239 -18.79 28.45 -0.88
CA LYS A 239 -19.94 28.59 0.02
C LYS A 239 -20.00 27.43 1.02
N GLY A 240 -20.31 27.75 2.27
CA GLY A 240 -20.45 26.76 3.34
C GLY A 240 -19.14 26.20 3.90
N LEU A 241 -17.97 26.71 3.48
CA LEU A 241 -16.70 26.38 4.13
C LEU A 241 -16.70 26.78 5.60
N ALA A 242 -17.13 28.01 5.90
CA ALA A 242 -17.27 28.51 7.27
C ALA A 242 -18.18 27.59 8.10
N ASP A 243 -19.39 27.30 7.60
CA ASP A 243 -20.34 26.37 8.24
C ASP A 243 -19.74 24.97 8.46
N THR A 244 -18.88 24.50 7.56
CA THR A 244 -18.21 23.20 7.69
C THR A 244 -17.17 23.21 8.81
N ILE A 245 -16.38 24.29 8.92
CA ILE A 245 -15.42 24.45 10.01
C ILE A 245 -16.15 24.63 11.35
N ASP A 246 -17.25 25.38 11.39
CA ASP A 246 -18.06 25.54 12.60
C ASP A 246 -18.64 24.21 13.09
N LYS A 247 -19.10 23.34 12.18
CA LYS A 247 -19.48 21.96 12.54
C LYS A 247 -18.33 21.16 13.16
N PHE A 248 -17.09 21.40 12.76
CA PHE A 248 -15.93 20.73 13.35
C PHE A 248 -15.61 21.27 14.74
N LYS A 249 -15.79 22.57 14.99
CA LYS A 249 -15.68 23.19 16.32
C LYS A 249 -16.77 22.67 17.27
N ASP A 250 -18.00 22.55 16.78
CA ASP A 250 -19.11 21.99 17.55
C ASP A 250 -18.87 20.52 17.91
N LEU A 251 -18.20 19.78 17.01
CA LEU A 251 -17.88 18.37 17.24
C LEU A 251 -16.78 18.18 18.30
N ASP A 252 -15.75 19.01 18.30
CA ASP A 252 -14.66 18.98 19.28
C ASP A 252 -14.31 20.40 19.75
N PRO A 253 -14.77 20.84 20.94
CA PRO A 253 -14.44 22.16 21.47
C PRO A 253 -12.94 22.41 21.65
N ASP A 254 -12.13 21.36 21.80
CA ASP A 254 -10.67 21.49 21.89
C ASP A 254 -10.04 21.86 20.52
N PHE A 255 -10.77 21.68 19.42
CA PHE A 255 -10.38 22.07 18.07
C PHE A 255 -10.52 23.58 17.83
N ASP A 256 -11.56 24.23 18.36
CA ASP A 256 -11.80 25.67 18.16
C ASP A 256 -10.60 26.53 18.60
N GLY A 257 -10.06 26.26 19.78
CA GLY A 257 -8.88 26.96 20.30
C GLY A 257 -7.55 26.61 19.62
N SER A 258 -7.53 25.63 18.71
CA SER A 258 -6.31 25.06 18.15
C SER A 258 -5.64 25.95 17.09
N LEU A 259 -4.36 25.69 16.82
CA LEU A 259 -3.64 26.39 15.74
C LEU A 259 -4.16 25.94 14.36
N GLU A 260 -4.62 24.69 14.28
CA GLU A 260 -5.13 24.04 13.09
C GLU A 260 -6.45 24.67 12.65
N CYS A 261 -7.38 24.89 13.58
CA CYS A 261 -8.65 25.56 13.28
C CYS A 261 -8.42 26.99 12.80
N LYS A 262 -7.63 27.78 13.54
CA LYS A 262 -7.27 29.16 13.16
C LYS A 262 -6.62 29.22 11.78
N PHE A 263 -5.73 28.28 11.48
CA PHE A 263 -5.11 28.21 10.16
C PHE A 263 -6.14 27.93 9.05
N LEU A 264 -7.11 27.02 9.27
CA LEU A 264 -8.19 26.79 8.29
C LEU A 264 -9.05 28.05 8.10
N GLU A 265 -9.42 28.74 9.18
CA GLU A 265 -10.18 29.98 9.11
C GLU A 265 -9.42 31.08 8.36
N ASP A 266 -8.12 31.22 8.60
CA ASP A 266 -7.25 32.16 7.89
C ASP A 266 -7.16 31.85 6.39
N LEU A 267 -7.33 30.59 5.97
CA LEU A 267 -7.30 30.19 4.55
C LEU A 267 -8.60 30.46 3.80
N ILE A 268 -9.76 30.40 4.46
CA ILE A 268 -11.08 30.59 3.82
C ILE A 268 -11.16 31.90 3.02
N PRO A 269 -10.91 33.09 3.60
CA PRO A 269 -11.01 34.34 2.84
C PRO A 269 -9.95 34.44 1.74
N LEU A 270 -8.77 33.85 1.93
CA LEU A 270 -7.70 33.87 0.93
C LEU A 270 -8.04 33.04 -0.31
N VAL A 271 -8.81 31.96 -0.11
CA VAL A 271 -9.31 31.12 -1.18
C VAL A 271 -10.48 31.77 -1.91
N ASP A 272 -11.32 32.53 -1.20
CA ASP A 272 -12.43 33.31 -1.78
C ASP A 272 -11.92 34.51 -2.60
N GLU A 273 -10.91 35.22 -2.09
CA GLU A 273 -10.26 36.36 -2.76
C GLU A 273 -9.27 35.95 -3.87
N GLY A 274 -8.83 34.68 -3.90
CA GLY A 274 -7.80 34.22 -4.85
C GLY A 274 -6.38 34.76 -4.58
N ASP A 275 -6.07 35.26 -3.38
CA ASP A 275 -4.78 35.90 -3.07
C ASP A 275 -3.65 34.88 -2.82
N GLU A 276 -2.96 34.50 -3.90
CA GLU A 276 -1.84 33.53 -3.85
C GLU A 276 -0.71 33.97 -2.89
N LYS A 277 -0.34 35.25 -2.88
CA LYS A 277 0.82 35.74 -2.11
C LYS A 277 0.53 35.70 -0.60
N LYS A 278 -0.67 36.12 -0.21
CA LYS A 278 -1.10 36.00 1.20
C LYS A 278 -1.24 34.54 1.58
N PHE A 279 -1.79 33.69 0.72
CA PHE A 279 -1.89 32.24 0.97
C PHE A 279 -0.52 31.62 1.28
N GLU A 280 0.50 31.86 0.46
CA GLU A 280 1.86 31.37 0.71
C GLU A 280 2.45 31.87 2.03
N LYS A 281 2.21 33.14 2.35
CA LYS A 281 2.68 33.77 3.59
C LYS A 281 2.03 33.12 4.82
N THR A 282 0.72 32.86 4.76
CA THR A 282 -0.05 32.20 5.82
C THR A 282 0.42 30.75 6.01
N VAL A 283 0.57 29.99 4.93
CA VAL A 283 1.13 28.62 4.97
C VAL A 283 2.53 28.61 5.58
N SER A 284 3.40 29.55 5.17
CA SER A 284 4.76 29.66 5.70
C SER A 284 4.78 30.02 7.19
N ALA A 285 3.87 30.90 7.63
CA ALA A 285 3.73 31.25 9.04
C ALA A 285 3.23 30.08 9.89
N PHE A 286 2.29 29.30 9.37
CA PHE A 286 1.81 28.08 10.02
C PHE A 286 2.93 27.04 10.14
N ASN A 287 3.65 26.77 9.05
CA ASN A 287 4.76 25.80 9.02
C ASN A 287 5.90 26.14 10.01
N ARG A 288 6.15 27.43 10.28
CA ARG A 288 7.11 27.86 11.31
C ARG A 288 6.65 27.53 12.73
N LYS A 289 5.34 27.58 13.00
CA LYS A 289 4.76 27.29 14.32
C LYS A 289 4.58 25.78 14.52
N LYS A 290 4.09 25.10 13.49
CA LYS A 290 3.84 23.66 13.46
C LYS A 290 4.33 23.12 12.13
N LYS A 291 5.36 22.28 12.18
CA LYS A 291 5.91 21.64 10.98
C LYS A 291 4.80 20.86 10.26
N ILE A 292 4.55 21.21 9.00
CA ILE A 292 3.59 20.48 8.15
C ILE A 292 4.25 19.22 7.59
N ASP A 293 3.45 18.15 7.47
CA ASP A 293 3.86 16.88 6.86
C ASP A 293 3.71 16.91 5.34
N ASP A 294 4.27 15.91 4.65
CA ASP A 294 4.28 15.83 3.19
C ASP A 294 2.86 15.80 2.60
N TRP A 295 1.93 15.09 3.25
CA TRP A 295 0.52 15.04 2.83
C TRP A 295 -0.13 16.43 2.86
N THR A 296 0.12 17.21 3.92
CA THR A 296 -0.40 18.57 4.07
C THR A 296 0.20 19.50 3.00
N VAL A 297 1.49 19.35 2.72
CA VAL A 297 2.16 20.09 1.63
C VAL A 297 1.48 19.81 0.30
N ASP A 298 1.26 18.54 -0.04
CA ASP A 298 0.65 18.14 -1.31
C ASP A 298 -0.76 18.72 -1.49
N ILE A 299 -1.58 18.71 -0.45
CA ILE A 299 -2.94 19.31 -0.50
C ILE A 299 -2.88 20.83 -0.66
N LEU A 300 -2.01 21.52 0.09
CA LEU A 300 -1.86 22.97 -0.04
C LEU A 300 -1.33 23.38 -1.41
N LEU A 301 -0.44 22.56 -2.01
CA LEU A 301 0.01 22.76 -3.39
C LEU A 301 -1.13 22.57 -4.40
N LYS A 302 -2.02 21.59 -4.18
CA LYS A 302 -3.24 21.42 -5.00
C LYS A 302 -4.15 22.63 -4.90
N VAL A 303 -4.42 23.13 -3.68
CA VAL A 303 -5.21 24.35 -3.45
C VAL A 303 -4.60 25.53 -4.20
N LYS A 304 -3.32 25.82 -3.96
CA LYS A 304 -2.58 26.90 -4.63
C LYS A 304 -2.62 26.79 -6.16
N GLY A 305 -2.47 25.58 -6.69
CA GLY A 305 -2.50 25.32 -8.14
C GLY A 305 -3.85 25.66 -8.78
N HIS A 306 -4.96 25.54 -8.04
CA HIS A 306 -6.28 25.96 -8.54
C HIS A 306 -6.48 27.46 -8.43
N LEU A 307 -5.99 28.12 -7.36
CA LEU A 307 -6.06 29.58 -7.24
C LEU A 307 -5.41 30.30 -8.44
N LYS A 308 -4.27 29.78 -8.94
CA LYS A 308 -3.63 30.30 -10.15
C LYS A 308 -4.50 30.24 -11.40
N LYS A 309 -5.29 29.18 -11.54
CA LYS A 309 -6.14 28.98 -12.72
C LYS A 309 -7.29 29.97 -12.73
N THR A 310 -7.89 30.25 -11.57
CA THR A 310 -8.99 31.20 -11.44
C THR A 310 -8.56 32.63 -11.80
N VAL A 311 -7.39 33.08 -11.33
CA VAL A 311 -6.87 34.41 -11.68
C VAL A 311 -6.59 34.54 -13.18
N ALA A 312 -6.04 33.50 -13.81
CA ALA A 312 -5.75 33.53 -15.25
C ALA A 312 -7.01 33.51 -16.13
N THR A 313 -8.14 32.97 -15.65
CA THR A 313 -9.41 33.01 -16.39
C THR A 313 -10.08 34.38 -16.29
N ASP A 314 -10.00 35.05 -15.14
CA ASP A 314 -10.59 36.38 -14.95
C ASP A 314 -9.85 37.45 -15.76
N ASP A 315 -8.54 37.29 -15.98
CA ASP A 315 -7.74 38.17 -16.85
C ASP A 315 -8.01 37.98 -18.36
N LEU A 316 -8.65 36.88 -18.77
CA LEU A 316 -8.95 36.57 -20.17
C LEU A 316 -10.39 36.96 -20.60
N ASP A 317 -11.28 37.28 -19.65
CA ASP A 317 -12.65 37.73 -19.92
C ASP A 317 -12.79 39.27 -20.05
N ILE A 318 -11.66 39.99 -20.09
CA ILE A 318 -11.60 41.44 -20.37
C ILE A 318 -10.88 41.67 -21.71
N SER A 319 -11.48 41.22 -22.81
CA SER A 319 -11.08 41.66 -24.17
C SER A 319 -12.27 41.74 -25.11
#